data_AF-A0A9P5VY13-F1
#
_entry.id   AF-A0A9P5VY13-F1
#
_cell.length_a   1.000
_cell.length_b   1.000
_cell.length_c   1.000
_cell.angle_alpha   90.00
_cell.angle_beta   90.00
_cell.angle_gamma   90.00
#
_symmetry.space_group_name_H-M   'P 1'
#
loop_
_entity.id
_entity.type
_entity.pdbx_description
1 polymer ?
#
loop_
_entity_poly.entity_id
_entity_poly.type
_entity_poly.pdbx_seq_one_letter_code
_entity_poly.pdbx_strand_id
1 'polypeptide(L)'
;MDNTAELHHPSITSDVVETLLGFKPKEFSALSMLERTQLKQRHFLERFRIYYKISWSDFRKQQVVHILFMRLASLPELESLNKA
;
A
#
# COMPACT_ATOMS: atom_id res chain seq x y z
N MET A 1 -2.76 19.80 4.59
CA MET A 1 -2.71 18.43 4.04
C MET A 1 -3.22 17.53 5.15
N ASP A 2 -4.29 16.76 4.96
CA ASP A 2 -4.90 15.98 6.05
C ASP A 2 -3.94 14.91 6.57
N ASN A 3 -3.34 15.16 7.74
CA ASN A 3 -2.50 14.22 8.48
C ASN A 3 -3.32 13.16 9.26
N THR A 4 -4.64 13.07 9.02
CA THR A 4 -5.60 12.39 9.90
C THR A 4 -6.56 11.44 9.19
N ALA A 5 -6.51 11.31 7.87
CA ALA A 5 -7.36 10.36 7.16
C ALA A 5 -6.75 8.95 7.19
N GLU A 6 -7.07 8.17 8.22
CA GLU A 6 -6.85 6.72 8.19
C GLU A 6 -7.68 6.11 7.05
N LEU A 7 -6.99 5.56 6.05
CA LEU A 7 -7.65 4.84 4.96
C LEU A 7 -8.08 3.47 5.48
N HIS A 8 -9.36 3.32 5.80
CA HIS A 8 -9.91 2.05 6.23
C HIS A 8 -10.12 1.11 5.02
N HIS A 9 -9.57 -0.10 5.11
CA HIS A 9 -9.72 -1.20 4.15
C HIS A 9 -9.42 -0.85 2.68
N PRO A 10 -8.22 -0.31 2.36
CA PRO A 10 -7.87 -0.03 0.97
C PRO A 10 -7.78 -1.32 0.14
N SER A 11 -8.35 -1.27 -1.05
CA SER A 11 -8.14 -2.27 -2.10
C SER A 11 -6.87 -1.93 -2.86
N ILE A 12 -5.94 -2.88 -2.90
CA ILE A 12 -4.67 -2.75 -3.63
C ILE A 12 -4.73 -3.72 -4.82
N THR A 13 -4.42 -3.24 -6.02
CA THR A 13 -4.38 -4.07 -7.22
C THR A 13 -3.13 -4.96 -7.24
N SER A 14 -3.20 -6.10 -7.95
CA SER A 14 -2.08 -7.05 -8.05
C SER A 14 -0.81 -6.36 -8.52
N ASP A 15 -0.88 -5.57 -9.59
CA ASP A 15 0.27 -4.88 -10.19
C ASP A 15 1.02 -3.97 -9.19
N VAL A 16 0.29 -3.33 -8.27
CA VAL A 16 0.88 -2.48 -7.23
C VAL A 16 1.59 -3.32 -6.18
N VAL A 17 1.01 -4.45 -5.80
CA VAL A 17 1.63 -5.41 -4.88
C VAL A 17 2.88 -6.04 -5.51
N GLU A 18 2.81 -6.40 -6.79
CA GLU A 18 3.93 -6.94 -7.55
C GLU A 18 5.09 -5.95 -7.63
N THR A 19 4.79 -4.69 -7.90
CA THR A 19 5.79 -3.61 -7.93
C THR A 19 6.44 -3.41 -6.56
N LEU A 20 5.65 -3.47 -5.48
CA LEU A 20 6.16 -3.28 -4.12
C LEU A 20 7.04 -4.44 -3.66
N LEU A 21 6.54 -5.66 -3.83
CA LEU A 21 7.17 -6.87 -3.28
C LEU A 21 8.24 -7.45 -4.21
N GLY A 22 8.17 -7.16 -5.51
CA GLY A 22 9.05 -7.72 -6.53
C GLY A 22 8.71 -9.16 -6.92
N PHE A 23 7.50 -9.64 -6.57
CA PHE A 23 7.06 -11.00 -6.85
C PHE A 23 5.73 -11.01 -7.58
N LYS A 24 5.61 -11.84 -8.63
CA LYS A 24 4.32 -12.16 -9.23
C LYS A 24 3.47 -12.99 -8.26
N PRO A 25 2.13 -13.03 -8.40
CA PRO A 25 1.25 -13.75 -7.48
C PRO A 25 1.60 -15.23 -7.33
N LYS A 26 1.97 -15.89 -8.45
CA LYS A 26 2.39 -17.29 -8.45
C LYS A 26 3.69 -17.51 -7.67
N GLU A 27 4.67 -16.63 -7.85
CA GLU A 27 5.97 -16.69 -7.16
C GLU A 27 5.79 -16.44 -5.67
N PHE A 28 5.00 -15.43 -5.30
CA PHE A 28 4.65 -15.14 -3.91
C PHE A 28 3.92 -16.33 -3.25
N SER A 29 3.04 -17.01 -3.98
CA SER A 29 2.33 -18.19 -3.48
C SER A 29 3.22 -19.42 -3.27
N ALA A 30 4.38 -19.46 -3.91
CA ALA A 30 5.36 -20.54 -3.77
C ALA A 30 6.32 -20.32 -2.59
N LEU A 31 6.42 -19.09 -2.06
CA LEU A 31 7.23 -18.78 -0.88
C LEU A 31 6.76 -19.58 0.34
N SER A 32 7.69 -20.02 1.18
CA SER A 32 7.40 -20.61 2.48
C SER A 32 6.73 -19.61 3.42
N MET A 33 6.10 -20.10 4.49
CA MET A 33 5.48 -19.25 5.50
C MET A 33 6.50 -18.30 6.17
N LEU A 34 7.74 -18.76 6.36
CA LEU A 34 8.82 -17.97 6.94
C LEU A 34 9.21 -16.81 6.02
N GLU A 35 9.43 -17.08 4.74
CA GLU A 35 9.80 -16.05 3.74
C GLU A 35 8.70 -15.00 3.60
N ARG A 36 7.42 -15.41 3.55
CA ARG A 36 6.29 -14.46 3.53
C ARG A 36 6.25 -13.60 4.79
N THR A 37 6.59 -14.16 5.95
CA THR A 37 6.60 -13.42 7.22
C THR A 37 7.72 -12.39 7.23
N GLN A 38 8.93 -12.75 6.79
CA GLN A 38 10.05 -11.82 6.69
C GLN A 38 9.76 -10.70 5.69
N LEU A 39 9.16 -11.02 4.54
CA LEU A 39 8.76 -10.04 3.54
C LEU A 39 7.74 -9.03 4.11
N LYS A 40 6.74 -9.52 4.85
CA LYS A 40 5.76 -8.66 5.53
C LYS A 40 6.43 -7.77 6.57
N GLN A 41 7.35 -8.31 7.37
CA GLN A 41 8.08 -7.55 8.39
C GLN A 41 8.96 -6.47 7.78
N ARG A 42 9.59 -6.71 6.64
CA ARG A 42 10.42 -5.73 5.94
C ARG A 42 9.65 -4.47 5.56
N HIS A 43 8.42 -4.64 5.08
CA HIS A 43 7.56 -3.52 4.69
C HIS A 43 6.68 -3.01 5.84
N PHE A 44 6.77 -3.63 7.02
CA PHE A 44 6.04 -3.21 8.20
C PHE A 44 6.66 -1.91 8.72
N LEU A 45 5.82 -0.89 8.94
CA LEU A 45 6.20 0.48 9.37
C LEU A 45 6.98 1.30 8.33
N GLU A 46 7.08 0.85 7.08
CA GLU A 46 7.58 1.71 6.00
C GLU A 46 6.55 2.79 5.64
N ARG A 47 7.04 3.96 5.23
CA ARG A 47 6.20 5.05 4.74
C ARG A 47 6.15 5.02 3.22
N PHE A 48 4.95 5.12 2.68
CA PHE A 48 4.72 5.07 1.25
C PHE A 48 4.01 6.33 0.76
N ARG A 49 4.40 6.78 -0.43
CA ARG A 49 3.60 7.69 -1.23
C ARG A 49 2.63 6.86 -2.06
N ILE A 50 1.34 7.08 -1.85
CA ILE A 50 0.27 6.38 -2.56
C ILE A 50 -0.49 7.35 -3.47
N TYR A 51 -0.92 6.85 -4.63
CA TYR A 51 -1.96 7.48 -5.43
C TYR A 51 -3.18 6.58 -5.39
N TYR A 52 -4.31 7.15 -5.02
CA TYR A 52 -5.54 6.39 -4.85
C TYR A 52 -6.73 7.13 -5.46
N LYS A 53 -7.78 6.38 -5.75
CA LYS A 53 -9.11 6.90 -6.06
C LYS A 53 -10.11 6.34 -5.06
N ILE A 54 -11.13 7.13 -4.73
CA ILE A 54 -12.27 6.67 -3.93
C ILE A 54 -13.44 6.44 -4.87
N SER A 55 -14.09 5.28 -4.78
CA SER A 55 -15.33 5.00 -5.49
C SER A 55 -16.37 4.41 -4.56
N TRP A 56 -17.64 4.61 -4.89
CA TRP A 56 -18.75 3.94 -4.21
C TRP A 56 -18.90 2.50 -4.71
N SER A 57 -18.97 1.53 -3.81
CA SER A 57 -19.30 0.14 -4.15
C SER A 57 -20.76 -0.13 -3.86
N ASP A 58 -21.56 -0.36 -4.91
CA ASP A 58 -22.98 -0.69 -4.74
C ASP A 58 -23.22 -2.05 -4.07
N PHE A 59 -22.28 -2.99 -4.23
CA PHE A 59 -22.33 -4.30 -3.58
C PHE A 59 -22.09 -4.20 -2.07
N ARG A 60 -21.07 -3.44 -1.66
CA ARG A 60 -20.71 -3.28 -0.24
C ARG A 60 -21.45 -2.12 0.44
N LYS A 61 -22.19 -1.30 -0.32
CA LYS A 61 -22.86 -0.08 0.12
C LYS A 61 -21.95 0.87 0.92
N GLN A 62 -20.70 0.98 0.49
CA GLN A 62 -19.69 1.81 1.15
C GLN A 62 -18.67 2.37 0.15
N GLN A 63 -17.92 3.39 0.59
CA GLN A 63 -16.76 3.89 -0.14
C GLN A 63 -15.63 2.84 -0.13
N VAL A 64 -14.96 2.70 -1.26
CA VAL A 64 -13.79 1.83 -1.44
C VAL A 64 -12.65 2.69 -1.94
N VAL A 65 -11.53 2.61 -1.23
CA VAL A 65 -10.28 3.24 -1.61
C VAL A 65 -9.52 2.26 -2.50
N HIS A 66 -9.21 2.67 -3.73
CA HIS A 66 -8.39 1.88 -4.66
C HIS A 66 -7.00 2.50 -4.77
N ILE A 67 -5.98 1.78 -4.32
CA ILE A 67 -4.58 2.17 -4.50
C ILE A 67 -4.18 1.82 -5.93
N LEU A 68 -3.83 2.84 -6.71
CA LEU A 68 -3.45 2.73 -8.12
C LEU A 68 -1.93 2.68 -8.30
N PHE A 69 -1.19 3.30 -7.37
CA PHE A 69 0.27 3.31 -7.39
C PHE A 69 0.80 3.51 -5.97
N MET A 70 1.95 2.90 -5.69
CA MET A 70 2.65 3.01 -4.42
C MET A 70 4.16 3.01 -4.63
N ARG A 71 4.88 3.89 -3.91
CA ARG A 71 6.35 3.87 -3.84
C ARG A 71 6.82 4.23 -2.43
N LEU A 72 8.02 3.79 -2.07
CA LEU A 72 8.67 4.20 -0.83
C LEU A 72 8.81 5.73 -0.78
N ALA A 73 8.44 6.32 0.35
CA ALA A 73 8.62 7.74 0.60
C ALA A 73 10.11 8.02 0.87
N SER A 74 10.66 9.03 0.20
CA SER A 74 12.04 9.44 0.41
C SER A 74 12.18 10.35 1.65
N LEU A 75 13.35 10.35 2.29
CA LEU A 75 13.65 11.22 3.44
C LEU A 75 13.33 12.71 3.20
N PRO A 76 13.68 13.32 2.05
CA PRO A 76 13.31 14.72 1.77
C PRO A 76 11.80 14.95 1.69
N GLU A 77 11.05 14.00 1.14
CA GLU A 77 9.57 14.07 1.12
C GLU A 77 9.00 14.01 2.54
N LEU A 78 9.57 13.17 3.41
CA LEU A 78 9.16 13.06 4.82
C LEU A 78 9.47 14.33 5.63
N GLU A 79 10.61 14.98 5.38
CA GLU A 79 10.96 16.25 6.04
C GLU A 79 10.04 17.40 5.60
N SER A 80 9.61 17.42 4.34
CA SER A 80 8.68 18.44 3.83
C SER A 80 7.29 18.34 4.46
N LEU A 81 6.84 17.12 4.81
CA LEU A 81 5.58 16.86 5.50
C LEU A 81 5.59 17.27 6.98
N ASN A 82 6.75 17.24 7.63
CA ASN A 82 6.91 17.63 9.04
C ASN A 82 7.06 19.15 9.26
N LYS A 83 7.16 19.94 8.18
CA LYS A 83 7.33 21.40 8.23
C LYS A 83 6.04 22.18 7.90
N ALA A 84 4.94 21.49 7.64
CA ALA A 84 3.62 22.07 7.35
C ALA A 84 2.66 21.85 8.54
#